data_AF-A0A7L3BIX0-F1
#
_entry.id   AF-A0A7L3BIX0-F1
#
_cell.length_a   1.000
_cell.length_b   1.000
_cell.length_c   1.000
_cell.angle_alpha   90.00
_cell.angle_beta   90.00
_cell.angle_gamma   90.00
#
_symmetry.space_group_name_H-M   'P 1'
#
loop_
_entity.id
_entity.type
_entity.pdbx_description
1 polymer ?
#
loop_
_entity_poly.entity_id
_entity_poly.type
_entity_poly.pdbx_seq_one_letter_code
_entity_poly.pdbx_strand_id
1 'polypeptide(L)' 'LPSASQQGRAVGLLFLHSAGLSLARGTPQDCERRGGFCSRGSCPPGIGRVGICSEQEFCCR' A
#
# COMPACT_ATOMS: atom_id res chain seq x y z
N LEU A 1 9.92 -7.81 -21.34
CA LEU A 1 10.04 -6.51 -20.64
C LEU A 1 9.48 -6.64 -19.21
N PRO A 2 10.27 -7.12 -18.23
CA PRO A 2 9.90 -7.02 -16.82
C PRO A 2 10.36 -5.67 -16.25
N SER A 3 9.43 -4.88 -15.71
CA SER A 3 9.74 -3.61 -15.04
C SER A 3 10.50 -3.85 -13.75
N ALA A 4 11.79 -3.49 -13.76
CA ALA A 4 12.64 -3.40 -12.60
C ALA A 4 12.20 -2.22 -11.70
N SER A 5 11.97 -2.48 -10.42
CA SER A 5 12.25 -1.51 -9.36
C SER A 5 12.59 -2.21 -8.05
N GLN A 6 13.90 -2.50 -8.01
CA GLN A 6 14.84 -2.42 -6.89
C GLN A 6 14.82 -3.49 -5.78
N GLN A 7 15.94 -4.20 -5.77
CA GLN A 7 16.39 -5.28 -4.90
C GLN A 7 17.36 -4.71 -3.85
N GLY A 8 17.42 -5.31 -2.66
CA GLY A 8 18.52 -5.09 -1.70
C GLY A 8 18.39 -5.97 -0.47
N ARG A 9 19.19 -7.03 -0.36
CA ARG A 9 19.30 -7.87 0.84
C ARG A 9 20.10 -7.09 1.89
N ALA A 10 19.53 -6.86 3.07
CA ALA A 10 20.27 -6.48 4.28
C ALA A 10 19.60 -7.18 5.48
N VAL A 11 20.33 -8.11 6.10
CA VAL A 11 19.98 -8.69 7.42
C VAL A 11 20.39 -7.67 8.48
N GLY A 12 19.40 -7.12 9.18
CA GLY A 12 19.58 -6.23 10.33
C GLY A 12 18.37 -6.33 11.25
N LEU A 13 18.60 -6.80 12.48
CA LEU A 13 17.62 -6.82 13.57
C LEU A 13 17.06 -5.41 13.80
N LEU A 14 15.74 -5.33 14.04
CA LEU A 14 14.88 -4.19 14.45
C LEU A 14 13.76 -3.91 13.42
N PHE A 15 12.65 -4.68 13.46
CA PHE A 15 11.40 -4.23 12.84
C PHE A 15 10.55 -3.52 13.88
N LEU A 16 10.99 -2.32 14.24
CA LEU A 16 10.12 -1.32 14.84
C LEU A 16 9.07 -0.93 13.79
N HIS A 17 7.81 -0.98 14.18
CA HIS A 17 6.65 -0.73 13.34
C HIS A 17 6.70 0.67 12.72
N SER A 18 6.92 0.72 11.42
CA SER A 18 6.49 1.84 10.58
C SER A 18 6.13 1.30 9.21
N ALA A 19 4.92 0.74 9.08
CA ALA A 19 4.21 0.63 7.80
C ALA A 19 3.79 2.03 7.31
N GLY A 20 4.71 2.99 7.40
CA GLY A 20 4.55 4.38 7.10
C GLY A 20 4.87 4.63 5.63
N LEU A 21 3.85 5.09 4.91
CA LEU A 21 3.95 6.26 4.04
C LEU A 21 4.72 6.11 2.72
N SER A 22 4.92 4.90 2.22
CA SER A 22 5.04 4.75 0.77
C SER A 22 3.62 4.73 0.22
N LEU A 23 3.18 5.83 -0.41
CA LEU A 23 2.09 5.87 -1.40
C LEU A 23 2.50 4.97 -2.58
N ALA A 24 2.72 3.68 -2.30
CA ALA A 24 3.04 2.69 -3.28
C ALA A 24 1.80 2.60 -4.16
N ARG A 25 1.96 3.03 -5.41
CA ARG A 25 0.99 2.78 -6.48
C ARG A 25 0.98 1.27 -6.72
N GLY A 26 0.35 0.55 -5.81
CA GLY A 26 0.10 -0.88 -5.89
C GLY A 26 -1.16 -1.11 -6.70
N THR A 27 -1.23 -2.27 -7.37
CA THR A 27 -2.48 -2.70 -7.96
C THR A 27 -3.52 -2.96 -6.84
N PRO A 28 -4.82 -3.02 -7.15
CA PRO A 28 -5.85 -3.36 -6.16
C PRO A 28 -5.50 -4.62 -5.35
N GLN A 29 -4.92 -5.62 -6.01
CA GLN A 29 -4.50 -6.89 -5.39
C GLN A 29 -3.38 -6.71 -4.35
N ASP A 30 -2.53 -5.68 -4.50
CA ASP A 30 -1.52 -5.34 -3.52
C ASP A 30 -2.14 -4.72 -2.25
N CYS A 31 -3.15 -3.86 -2.42
CA CYS A 31 -3.92 -3.31 -1.30
C CYS A 31 -4.58 -4.43 -0.48
N GLU A 32 -5.27 -5.35 -1.15
CA GLU A 32 -5.96 -6.48 -0.51
C GLU A 32 -4.98 -7.45 0.18
N ARG A 33 -3.86 -7.79 -0.48
CA ARG A 33 -2.81 -8.64 0.12
C ARG A 33 -2.17 -8.01 1.36
N ARG A 34 -2.16 -6.69 1.47
CA ARG A 34 -1.66 -5.95 2.65
C ARG A 34 -2.74 -5.81 3.75
N GLY A 35 -3.92 -6.38 3.56
CA GLY A 35 -5.05 -6.33 4.49
C GLY A 35 -5.81 -5.00 4.43
N GLY A 36 -5.70 -4.25 3.34
CA GLY A 36 -6.55 -3.10 3.04
C GLY A 36 -7.67 -3.47 2.06
N PHE A 37 -8.46 -2.47 1.68
CA PHE A 37 -9.48 -2.61 0.63
C PHE A 37 -9.53 -1.35 -0.24
N CYS A 38 -9.96 -1.49 -1.49
CA CYS A 38 -10.16 -0.37 -2.37
C CYS A 38 -11.56 0.23 -2.15
N SER A 39 -11.64 1.55 -1.96
CA SER A 39 -12.91 2.27 -1.80
C SER A 39 -13.02 3.43 -2.77
N ARG A 40 -14.20 3.62 -3.36
CA ARG A 40 -14.46 4.71 -4.31
C ARG A 40 -14.66 6.03 -3.57
N GLY A 41 -13.96 7.06 -4.00
CA GLY A 41 -14.12 8.44 -3.51
C GLY A 41 -13.48 8.72 -2.14
N SER A 42 -13.69 7.88 -1.13
CA SER A 42 -13.10 8.08 0.20
C SER A 42 -13.08 6.80 1.05
N CYS A 43 -12.19 6.75 2.04
CA CYS A 43 -12.22 5.69 3.04
C CYS A 43 -13.34 5.90 4.06
N PRO A 44 -13.96 4.82 4.57
CA PRO A 44 -14.98 4.91 5.62
C PRO A 44 -14.41 5.46 6.94
N PRO A 45 -15.27 5.99 7.82
CA PRO A 45 -14.83 6.55 9.09
C PRO A 45 -14.11 5.49 9.94
N GLY A 46 -12.98 5.88 10.54
CA GLY A 46 -12.12 4.98 11.31
C GLY A 46 -11.09 4.20 10.50
N ILE A 47 -11.05 4.37 9.17
CA ILE A 47 -10.06 3.75 8.27
C ILE A 47 -9.27 4.85 7.54
N GLY A 48 -7.94 4.72 7.49
CA GLY A 48 -7.05 5.69 6.86
C GLY A 48 -6.86 5.44 5.36
N ARG A 49 -6.60 6.50 4.59
CA ARG A 49 -6.12 6.36 3.21
C ARG A 49 -4.61 6.09 3.23
N VAL A 50 -4.20 4.97 2.65
CA VAL A 50 -2.78 4.56 2.57
C VAL A 50 -2.24 4.51 1.14
N GLY A 51 -3.12 4.58 0.12
CA GLY A 51 -2.72 4.49 -1.29
C GLY A 51 -3.84 4.84 -2.27
N ILE A 52 -3.61 4.53 -3.55
CA ILE A 52 -4.57 4.68 -4.65
C ILE A 52 -4.60 3.36 -5.41
N CYS A 53 -5.77 2.75 -5.56
CA CYS A 53 -5.98 1.56 -6.37
C CYS A 53 -6.23 1.92 -7.86
N SER A 54 -7.01 2.98 -8.10
CA SER A 54 -7.38 3.50 -9.43
C SER A 54 -7.67 5.01 -9.35
N GLU A 55 -7.90 5.67 -10.49
CA GLU A 55 -8.13 7.14 -10.57
C GLU A 55 -9.22 7.66 -9.61
N GLN A 56 -10.23 6.85 -9.29
CA GLN A 56 -11.29 7.17 -8.33
C GLN A 56 -11.34 6.25 -7.10
N GLU A 57 -10.37 5.35 -6.94
CA GLU A 57 -10.37 4.34 -5.87
C GLU A 57 -9.13 4.45 -5.00
N PHE A 58 -9.36 4.54 -3.70
CA PHE A 58 -8.32 4.71 -2.70
C PHE A 58 -8.09 3.40 -1.95
N CYS A 59 -6.83 3.10 -1.68
CA CYS A 59 -6.50 1.98 -0.80
C CYS A 59 -6.69 2.44 0.66
N CYS A 60 -7.62 1.79 1.34
CA CYS A 60 -8.07 2.10 2.69
C CYS A 60 -7.60 1.01 3.66
N ARG A 61 -6.98 1.42 4.76
CA ARG A 61 -6.51 0.54 5.83
C ARG A 61 -6.46 1.26 7.17
#